data_AF-A0A7H1MCL4-F1
#
_entry.id   AF-A0A7H1MCL4-F1
#
_cell.length_a   1.000
_cell.length_b   1.000
_cell.length_c   1.000
_cell.angle_alpha   90.00
_cell.angle_beta   90.00
_cell.angle_gamma   90.00
#
_symmetry.space_group_name_H-M   'P 1'
#
loop_
_entity.id
_entity.type
_entity.pdbx_description
1 polymer ?
#
loop_
_entity_poly.entity_id
_entity_poly.type
_entity_poly.pdbx_seq_one_letter_code
_entity_poly.pdbx_strand_id
1 'polypeptide(L)' 'MKHRCKNCNRLLAVGTGDFEIKCPRCKTANAIRALTTENAAEHPTFQKGRNGCPENPQP' A
#
# COMPACT_ATOMS: atom_id res chain seq x y z
N MET A 1 2.62 8.43 4.24
CA MET A 1 1.88 7.69 3.19
C MET A 1 2.43 8.04 1.80
N LYS A 2 2.52 7.08 0.88
CA LYS A 2 2.96 7.30 -0.51
C LYS A 2 1.80 6.98 -1.44
N HIS A 3 1.47 7.92 -2.33
CA HIS A 3 0.36 7.76 -3.27
C HIS A 3 0.89 7.54 -4.69
N ARG A 4 0.38 6.49 -5.33
CA ARG A 4 0.79 6.08 -6.68
C ARG A 4 -0.40 6.11 -7.62
N CYS A 5 -0.12 6.38 -8.89
CA CYS A 5 -1.12 6.33 -9.92
C CYS A 5 -1.69 4.92 -10.09
N LYS A 6 -3.01 4.77 -10.04
CA LYS A 6 -3.71 3.48 -10.22
C LYS A 6 -3.44 2.83 -11.58
N ASN A 7 -3.21 3.63 -12.63
CA ASN A 7 -2.95 3.13 -13.98
C ASN A 7 -1.47 2.77 -14.24
N CYS A 8 -0.52 3.67 -13.94
CA CYS A 8 0.89 3.50 -14.34
C CYS A 8 1.88 3.34 -13.17
N ASN A 9 1.37 3.20 -11.95
CA ASN A 9 2.09 2.99 -10.68
C ASN A 9 3.20 4.01 -10.34
N ARG A 10 3.23 5.13 -11.06
CA ARG A 10 4.16 6.24 -10.84
C ARG A 10 3.81 6.94 -9.53
N LEU A 11 4.83 7.34 -8.78
CA LEU A 11 4.66 8.17 -7.58
C LEU A 11 4.04 9.52 -7.97
N LEU A 12 2.96 9.90 -7.28
CA LEU A 12 2.24 11.17 -7.50
C LEU A 12 2.46 12.14 -6.35
N ALA A 13 2.36 11.66 -5.10
CA ALA A 13 2.48 12.48 -3.91
C ALA A 13 2.99 11.66 -2.72
N VAL A 14 3.56 12.36 -1.74
CA VAL A 14 3.95 11.81 -0.44
C VAL A 14 3.33 12.73 0.62
N GLY A 15 2.50 12.18 1.48
CA GLY A 15 1.75 12.95 2.48
C GLY A 15 0.39 12.37 2.77
N THR A 16 -0.37 13.09 3.58
CA THR A 16 -1.73 12.74 4.01
C THR A 16 -2.65 13.93 3.71
N GLY A 17 -3.86 13.65 3.27
CA GLY A 17 -4.86 14.64 2.92
C GLY A 17 -5.82 14.10 1.87
N ASP A 18 -6.92 14.82 1.67
CA ASP A 18 -7.94 14.51 0.67
C ASP A 18 -7.80 15.46 -0.50
N PHE A 19 -7.40 14.93 -1.66
CA PHE A 19 -7.21 15.71 -2.87
C PHE A 19 -7.29 14.85 -4.12
N GLU A 20 -7.59 15.48 -5.24
CA GLU A 20 -7.53 14.85 -6.55
C GLU A 20 -6.27 15.29 -7.29
N ILE A 21 -5.52 14.33 -7.84
CA ILE A 21 -4.32 14.59 -8.62
C ILE A 21 -4.39 13.87 -9.96
N LYS A 22 -4.14 14.62 -11.04
CA LYS A 22 -4.01 14.05 -12.38
C LYS A 22 -2.59 13.53 -12.59
N CYS A 23 -2.44 12.30 -13.06
CA CYS A 23 -1.13 11.76 -13.37
C CYS A 23 -0.51 12.49 -14.57
N PRO A 24 0.70 13.06 -14.45
CA PRO A 24 1.33 13.78 -15.57
C PRO A 24 1.75 12.88 -16.73
N ARG A 25 1.97 11.57 -16.48
CA ARG A 25 2.36 10.62 -17.54
C ARG A 25 1.16 10.09 -18.32
N CYS A 26 0.17 9.52 -17.63
CA CYS A 26 -0.94 8.79 -18.27
C CYS A 26 -2.29 9.52 -18.19
N LYS A 27 -2.33 10.74 -17.62
CA LYS A 27 -3.51 11.61 -17.54
C LYS A 27 -4.70 11.08 -16.71
N THR A 28 -4.57 9.91 -16.09
CA THR A 28 -5.57 9.34 -15.18
C THR A 28 -5.77 10.23 -13.96
N ALA A 29 -7.02 10.57 -13.64
CA ALA A 29 -7.38 11.24 -12.39
C ALA A 29 -7.31 10.24 -11.22
N ASN A 30 -6.60 10.61 -10.16
CA ASN A 30 -6.48 9.80 -8.96
C ASN A 30 -7.03 10.60 -7.78
N ALA A 31 -8.14 10.10 -7.22
CA ALA A 31 -8.63 10.57 -5.93
C ALA A 31 -7.77 9.94 -4.83
N ILE A 32 -7.03 10.78 -4.12
CA ILE A 32 -6.30 10.42 -2.91
C ILE A 32 -7.17 10.83 -1.74
N ARG A 33 -7.52 9.85 -0.92
CA ARG A 33 -8.22 10.10 0.34
C ARG A 33 -7.29 9.71 1.46
N ALA A 34 -7.24 10.52 2.51
CA ALA A 34 -6.55 10.14 3.72
C ALA A 34 -7.28 8.91 4.26
N LEU A 35 -6.66 7.73 4.22
CA LEU A 35 -7.07 6.66 5.12
C LEU A 35 -6.67 7.14 6.50
N THR A 36 -7.59 7.81 7.17
CA THR A 36 -7.50 7.99 8.61
C THR A 36 -7.46 6.58 9.20
N THR A 37 -6.40 6.24 9.93
CA THR A 37 -6.18 4.90 10.52
C THR A 37 -7.21 4.54 11.61
N GLU A 38 -8.24 5.35 11.80
CA GLU A 38 -9.34 5.20 12.77
C GLU A 38 -10.16 3.92 12.55
N ASN A 39 -10.07 3.29 11.37
CA ASN A 39 -10.81 2.06 11.06
C ASN A 39 -9.90 0.93 10.53
N ALA A 40 -8.60 0.96 10.82
CA ALA A 40 -7.82 -0.27 10.71
C ALA A 40 -8.23 -1.17 11.89
N ALA A 41 -9.24 -2.02 11.67
CA ALA A 41 -9.54 -3.10 12.60
C ALA A 41 -8.22 -3.78 12.94
N GLU A 42 -7.84 -3.72 14.22
CA GLU A 42 -6.62 -4.36 14.71
C GLU A 42 -6.69 -5.82 14.27
N HIS A 43 -5.81 -6.22 13.34
CA HIS A 43 -5.64 -7.63 13.05
C HIS A 43 -5.27 -8.26 14.40
N PRO A 44 -6.03 -9.25 14.92
CA PRO A 44 -5.57 -10.00 16.06
C PRO A 44 -4.19 -10.53 15.69
N THR A 45 -3.19 -10.12 16.46
CA THR A 45 -1.81 -10.53 16.29
C THR A 45 -1.80 -12.03 16.57
N PHE A 46 -2.01 -12.83 15.53
CA PHE A 46 -1.85 -14.27 15.64
C PHE A 46 -0.38 -14.49 15.97
N GLN A 47 -0.13 -14.95 17.20
CA GLN A 47 1.21 -15.19 17.69
C GLN A 47 1.94 -16.09 16.70
N LYS A 48 3.05 -15.56 16.21
CA LYS A 48 3.99 -16.22 15.30
C LYS A 48 4.50 -17.51 15.94
N GLY A 49 3.95 -18.64 15.52
CA GLY A 49 4.37 -19.96 15.95
C GLY A 49 4.28 -20.97 14.80
N ARG A 50 5.45 -21.24 14.18
CA ARG A 50 5.74 -22.34 13.24
C ARG A 50 5.13 -22.24 11.83
N ASN A 51 5.81 -21.49 10.98
CA ASN A 51 5.84 -21.76 9.55
C ASN A 51 7.31 -22.07 9.21
N GLY A 52 7.69 -23.34 9.38
CA GLY A 52 8.98 -23.81 8.90
C GLY A 52 9.00 -23.75 7.38
N CYS A 53 10.00 -23.06 6.82
CA CYS A 53 10.38 -23.28 5.43
C CYS A 53 10.94 -24.70 5.33
N PRO A 54 10.57 -25.53 4.34
CA PRO A 54 11.34 -26.74 4.08
C PRO A 54 12.73 -26.29 3.61
N GLU A 55 13.73 -26.55 4.45
CA GLU A 55 15.14 -26.51 4.05
C GLU A 55 15.32 -27.63 3.03
N ASN A 56 15.54 -27.29 1.76
CA ASN A 56 16.03 -28.26 0.77
C ASN A 56 17.43 -28.72 1.19
N PRO A 57 17.69 -30.03 1.37
CA PRO A 57 19.06 -30.50 1.48
C PRO A 57 19.64 -30.71 0.08
N GLN A 58 20.71 -30.02 -0.24
CA GLN A 58 21.59 -30.34 -1.36
C GLN A 58 23.04 -29.93 -1.03
N PRO A 59 24.07 -30.67 -1.47
CA PRO A 59 24.25 -32.12 -1.60
C PRO A 59 25.10 -32.72 -0.45
#